data_AF-A0A6J4X713-F1
#
_entry.id   AF-A0A6J4X713-F1
#
_cell.length_a   1.000
_cell.length_b   1.000
_cell.length_c   1.000
_cell.angle_alpha   90.00
_cell.angle_beta   90.00
_cell.angle_gamma   90.00
#
_symmetry.space_group_name_H-M   'P 1'
#
loop_
_entity.id
_entity.type
_entity.pdbx_description
1 polymer ?
#
loop_
_entity_poly.entity_id
_entity_poly.type
_entity_poly.pdbx_seq_one_letter_code
_entity_poly.pdbx_strand_id
1 'polypeptide(L)'
;MQIRYATNLSAEQYVQQQAWHAATLKHCPLHPQSGCGFCKNGSYSRKFPDGTKVARWYCADGHMSFSLLPDCLASRLSGSLIEVEDVLTEVEHSPSQEAAADKIRIDILLPGVLRWMRRRVFLVKASLSMLIELFPGLLAGCKPNILSFRSVLDVEYVLPELRILADPYLYILPPPLGFGPRPRTKKLKKNHFQHKTGTDPPS
;
A
#
# COMPACT_ATOMS: atom_id res chain seq x y z
N MET A 1 -1.01 15.39 -2.93
CA MET A 1 -1.31 14.56 -1.75
C MET A 1 -2.32 13.47 -2.10
N GLN A 2 -2.23 12.29 -1.48
CA GLN A 2 -3.29 11.27 -1.57
C GLN A 2 -4.10 11.26 -0.28
N ILE A 3 -5.41 11.06 -0.41
CA ILE A 3 -6.38 10.96 0.67
C ILE A 3 -7.17 9.67 0.45
N ARG A 4 -7.58 9.03 1.55
CA ARG A 4 -8.36 7.79 1.49
C ARG A 4 -9.75 8.07 0.89
N TYR A 5 -10.19 7.19 0.01
CA TYR A 5 -11.57 7.09 -0.42
C TYR A 5 -12.14 5.78 0.10
N ALA A 6 -12.90 5.87 1.19
CA ALA A 6 -13.54 4.73 1.80
C ALA A 6 -14.58 4.14 0.84
N THR A 7 -14.41 2.88 0.48
CA THR A 7 -15.32 2.16 -0.41
C THR A 7 -15.19 0.66 -0.16
N ASN A 8 -16.33 -0.04 -0.22
CA ASN A 8 -16.39 -1.50 -0.09
C ASN A 8 -16.40 -2.21 -1.46
N LEU A 9 -16.19 -1.46 -2.55
CA LEU A 9 -16.14 -2.02 -3.88
C LEU A 9 -14.86 -2.84 -4.07
N SER A 10 -14.95 -3.95 -4.80
CA SER A 10 -13.77 -4.59 -5.38
C SER A 10 -13.11 -3.67 -6.41
N ALA A 11 -11.88 -3.97 -6.83
CA ALA A 11 -11.20 -3.18 -7.85
C ALA A 11 -11.95 -3.23 -9.20
N GLU A 12 -12.54 -4.37 -9.54
CA GLU A 12 -13.35 -4.60 -10.75
C GLU A 12 -14.67 -3.82 -10.67
N GLN A 13 -15.38 -3.91 -9.54
CA GLN A 13 -16.62 -3.17 -9.31
C GLN A 13 -16.37 -1.66 -9.37
N TYR A 14 -15.26 -1.19 -8.78
CA TYR A 14 -14.84 0.21 -8.84
C TYR A 14 -14.68 0.70 -10.28
N VAL A 15 -14.08 -0.11 -11.15
CA VAL A 15 -13.91 0.20 -12.58
C VAL A 15 -15.25 0.14 -13.32
N GLN A 16 -16.01 -0.95 -13.15
CA GLN A 16 -17.28 -1.17 -13.83
C GLN A 16 -18.28 -0.05 -13.55
N GLN A 17 -18.36 0.40 -12.29
CA GLN A 17 -19.25 1.48 -11.86
C GLN A 17 -18.67 2.87 -12.10
N GLN A 18 -17.42 2.96 -12.56
CA GLN A 18 -16.68 4.21 -12.71
C GLN A 18 -16.74 5.07 -11.44
N ALA A 19 -16.52 4.44 -10.28
CA ALA A 19 -16.82 5.01 -8.98
C ALA A 19 -16.00 6.28 -8.63
N TRP A 20 -14.99 6.64 -9.44
CA TRP A 20 -14.32 7.94 -9.38
C TRP A 20 -15.24 9.13 -9.73
N HIS A 21 -16.32 8.92 -10.48
CA HIS A 21 -17.30 9.97 -10.75
C HIS A 21 -18.06 10.36 -9.49
N ALA A 22 -18.44 9.36 -8.68
CA ALA A 22 -19.12 9.54 -7.40
C ALA A 22 -18.21 10.03 -6.25
N ALA A 23 -16.88 9.99 -6.42
CA ALA A 23 -15.95 10.48 -5.41
C ALA A 23 -16.15 11.98 -5.16
N THR A 24 -16.28 12.36 -3.88
CA THR A 24 -16.51 13.73 -3.43
C THR A 24 -15.50 14.16 -2.36
N LEU A 25 -15.02 15.40 -2.46
CA LEU A 25 -14.22 16.07 -1.45
C LEU A 25 -14.76 17.50 -1.34
N LYS A 26 -15.55 17.76 -0.28
CA LYS A 26 -16.34 18.99 -0.15
C LYS A 26 -15.50 20.19 0.26
N HIS A 27 -14.54 19.98 1.15
CA HIS A 27 -13.69 21.04 1.70
C HIS A 27 -12.25 20.85 1.25
N CYS A 28 -11.53 21.97 1.07
CA CYS A 28 -10.11 21.92 0.81
C CYS A 28 -9.38 21.38 2.05
N PRO A 29 -8.51 20.38 1.92
CA PRO A 29 -7.73 19.88 3.05
C PRO A 29 -6.74 20.90 3.65
N LEU A 30 -6.38 21.95 2.90
CA LEU A 30 -5.50 23.03 3.38
C LEU A 30 -6.29 24.22 3.94
N HIS A 31 -7.48 24.48 3.41
CA HIS A 31 -8.31 25.62 3.79
C HIS A 31 -9.76 25.16 4.09
N PRO A 32 -10.02 24.61 5.29
CA PRO A 32 -11.33 24.05 5.63
C PRO A 32 -12.46 25.08 5.63
N GLN A 33 -12.13 26.35 5.85
CA GLN A 33 -13.07 27.48 5.95
C GLN A 33 -13.56 27.99 4.58
N SER A 34 -13.17 27.34 3.47
CA SER A 34 -13.47 27.71 2.07
C SER A 34 -12.75 28.98 1.59
N GLY A 35 -13.05 29.45 0.37
CA GLY A 35 -12.45 30.64 -0.26
C GLY A 35 -11.27 30.38 -1.21
N CYS A 36 -10.65 29.20 -1.16
CA CYS A 36 -9.34 28.97 -1.78
C CYS A 36 -9.32 28.41 -3.22
N GLY A 37 -10.37 28.70 -4.01
CA GLY A 37 -10.53 28.21 -5.38
C GLY A 37 -10.52 26.68 -5.54
N PHE A 38 -10.86 25.94 -4.47
CA PHE A 38 -10.77 24.47 -4.47
C PHE A 38 -11.83 23.82 -5.37
N CYS A 39 -11.40 22.99 -6.31
CA CYS A 39 -12.30 22.38 -7.29
C CYS A 39 -11.89 20.95 -7.68
N LYS A 40 -12.84 20.20 -8.23
CA LYS A 40 -12.57 18.89 -8.85
C LYS A 40 -11.75 19.12 -10.12
N ASN A 41 -10.61 18.44 -10.23
CA ASN A 41 -9.64 18.56 -11.30
C ASN A 41 -9.49 17.22 -12.05
N GLY A 42 -10.62 16.69 -12.53
CA GLY A 42 -10.69 15.47 -13.33
C GLY A 42 -10.24 14.20 -12.59
N SER A 43 -9.54 13.34 -13.31
CA SER A 43 -9.03 12.05 -12.82
C SER A 43 -7.73 11.67 -13.53
N TYR A 44 -6.98 10.72 -12.99
CA TYR A 44 -5.81 10.14 -13.65
C TYR A 44 -5.88 8.61 -13.66
N SER A 45 -5.32 8.00 -14.71
CA SER A 45 -5.35 6.55 -14.89
C SER A 45 -4.33 5.82 -14.02
N ARG A 46 -4.65 4.57 -13.65
CA ARG A 46 -3.72 3.59 -13.08
C ARG A 46 -3.51 2.45 -14.08
N LYS A 47 -2.39 1.74 -13.94
CA LYS A 47 -2.04 0.61 -14.82
C LYS A 47 -2.94 -0.61 -14.58
N PHE A 48 -3.40 -0.83 -13.35
CA PHE A 48 -4.16 -2.01 -12.99
C PHE A 48 -5.19 -1.69 -11.89
N PRO A 49 -6.40 -2.27 -11.95
CA PRO A 49 -6.98 -2.94 -13.13
C PRO A 49 -7.06 -2.03 -14.36
N ASP A 50 -7.21 -2.58 -15.55
CA ASP A 50 -7.36 -1.75 -16.75
C ASP A 50 -8.61 -0.86 -16.66
N GLY A 51 -8.57 0.33 -17.26
CA GLY A 51 -9.64 1.32 -17.16
C GLY A 51 -9.75 2.04 -15.81
N THR A 52 -8.90 1.70 -14.83
CA THR A 52 -8.91 2.36 -13.51
C THR A 52 -8.55 3.83 -13.59
N LYS A 53 -9.41 4.68 -13.03
CA LYS A 53 -9.13 6.11 -12.83
C LYS A 53 -9.31 6.51 -11.37
N VAL A 54 -8.57 7.51 -10.94
CA VAL A 54 -8.63 8.06 -9.57
C VAL A 54 -8.98 9.53 -9.64
N ALA A 55 -10.03 9.94 -8.93
CA ALA A 55 -10.51 11.31 -8.91
C ALA A 55 -9.49 12.27 -8.25
N ARG A 56 -9.40 13.48 -8.80
CA ARG A 56 -8.44 14.52 -8.37
C ARG A 56 -9.15 15.84 -8.10
N TRP A 57 -8.61 16.59 -7.16
CA TRP A 57 -8.96 17.97 -6.85
C TRP A 57 -7.71 18.83 -6.86
N TYR A 58 -7.89 20.13 -7.02
CA TYR A 58 -6.82 21.11 -6.97
C TYR A 58 -7.23 22.30 -6.10
N CYS A 59 -6.31 22.75 -5.26
CA CYS A 59 -6.41 24.03 -4.56
C CYS A 59 -5.46 25.02 -5.25
N ALA A 60 -6.02 26.10 -5.78
CA ALA A 60 -5.25 27.14 -6.46
C ALA A 60 -4.29 27.83 -5.49
N ASP A 61 -4.79 28.30 -4.36
CA ASP A 61 -4.02 29.07 -3.38
C ASP A 61 -2.95 28.24 -2.70
N GLY A 62 -3.27 26.98 -2.38
CA GLY A 62 -2.32 26.03 -1.81
C GLY A 62 -1.38 25.41 -2.84
N HIS A 63 -1.56 25.70 -4.13
CA HIS A 63 -0.83 25.13 -5.25
C HIS A 63 -0.66 23.60 -5.18
N MET A 64 -1.70 22.91 -4.71
CA MET A 64 -1.62 21.48 -4.37
C MET A 64 -2.78 20.67 -4.96
N SER A 65 -2.43 19.53 -5.56
CA SER A 65 -3.42 18.53 -6.00
C SER A 65 -3.69 17.48 -4.92
N PHE A 66 -4.96 17.11 -4.77
CA PHE A 66 -5.43 16.04 -3.90
C PHE A 66 -6.01 14.92 -4.74
N SER A 67 -5.82 13.67 -4.34
CA SER A 67 -6.37 12.53 -5.06
C SER A 67 -6.95 11.52 -4.10
N LEU A 68 -8.19 11.10 -4.39
CA LEU A 68 -8.98 10.20 -3.55
C LEU A 68 -8.72 8.75 -3.94
N LEU A 69 -7.74 8.10 -3.29
CA LEU A 69 -7.35 6.72 -3.58
C LEU A 69 -8.33 5.75 -2.90
N PRO A 70 -9.09 4.94 -3.67
CA PRO A 70 -10.02 3.96 -3.10
C PRO A 70 -9.29 2.86 -2.35
N ASP A 71 -9.95 2.29 -1.33
CA ASP A 71 -9.37 1.23 -0.51
C ASP A 71 -9.02 -0.03 -1.32
N CYS A 72 -9.77 -0.35 -2.36
CA CYS A 72 -9.45 -1.46 -3.27
C CYS A 72 -8.14 -1.27 -4.05
N LEU A 73 -7.58 -0.05 -4.10
CA LEU A 73 -6.29 0.28 -4.75
C LEU A 73 -5.21 0.72 -3.75
N ALA A 74 -5.44 0.51 -2.46
CA ALA A 74 -4.62 1.04 -1.37
C ALA A 74 -3.19 0.49 -1.33
N SER A 75 -3.02 -0.79 -1.67
CA SER A 75 -1.79 -1.55 -1.35
C SER A 75 -0.52 -0.94 -1.93
N ARG A 76 -0.63 -0.17 -3.04
CA ARG A 76 0.51 0.33 -3.83
C ARG A 76 1.51 -0.79 -4.20
N LEU A 77 0.98 -2.02 -4.24
CA LEU A 77 1.58 -3.27 -4.64
C LEU A 77 0.66 -3.91 -5.69
N SER A 78 1.11 -4.99 -6.33
CA SER A 78 0.20 -5.79 -7.13
C SER A 78 -0.74 -6.55 -6.20
N GLY A 79 -2.05 -6.35 -6.39
CA GLY A 79 -3.12 -6.95 -5.61
C GLY A 79 -3.73 -6.03 -4.55
N SER A 80 -4.86 -6.45 -3.97
CA SER A 80 -5.57 -5.84 -2.85
C SER A 80 -4.80 -6.01 -1.52
N LEU A 81 -5.28 -5.40 -0.45
CA LEU A 81 -4.72 -5.62 0.89
C LEU A 81 -4.94 -7.05 1.39
N ILE A 82 -6.08 -7.65 1.05
CA ILE A 82 -6.43 -9.04 1.34
C ILE A 82 -5.40 -9.98 0.69
N GLU A 83 -5.18 -9.83 -0.62
CA GLU A 83 -4.21 -10.67 -1.34
C GLU A 83 -2.76 -10.47 -0.84
N VAL A 84 -2.41 -9.27 -0.38
CA VAL A 84 -1.12 -9.03 0.27
C VAL A 84 -1.04 -9.78 1.60
N GLU A 85 -2.11 -9.80 2.37
CA GLU A 85 -2.18 -10.50 3.65
C GLU A 85 -2.15 -12.03 3.51
N ASP A 86 -2.82 -12.58 2.50
CA ASP A 86 -2.78 -14.03 2.20
C ASP A 86 -1.33 -14.49 1.97
N VAL A 87 -0.56 -13.71 1.21
CA VAL A 87 0.88 -13.97 0.99
C VAL A 87 1.66 -13.97 2.31
N LEU A 88 1.39 -13.02 3.21
CA LEU A 88 2.07 -12.96 4.49
C LEU A 88 1.66 -14.09 5.43
N THR A 89 0.38 -14.45 5.41
CA THR A 89 -0.18 -15.55 6.18
C THR A 89 0.49 -16.86 5.77
N GLU A 90 0.64 -17.12 4.47
CA GLU A 90 1.36 -18.31 3.99
C GLU A 90 2.83 -18.32 4.40
N VAL A 91 3.50 -17.16 4.36
CA VAL A 91 4.89 -17.02 4.83
C VAL A 91 5.02 -17.29 6.32
N GLU A 92 4.06 -16.85 7.14
CA GLU A 92 4.07 -17.03 8.60
C GLU A 92 3.74 -18.48 9.02
N HIS A 93 2.94 -19.20 8.24
CA HIS A 93 2.64 -20.62 8.48
C HIS A 93 3.67 -21.59 7.89
N SER A 94 4.48 -21.14 6.94
CA SER A 94 5.48 -21.98 6.29
C SER A 94 6.74 -22.15 7.15
N PRO A 95 7.40 -23.32 7.11
CA PRO A 95 8.64 -23.55 7.86
C PRO A 95 9.83 -22.74 7.31
N SER A 96 9.75 -22.30 6.05
CA SER A 96 10.75 -21.46 5.39
C SER A 96 10.12 -20.57 4.32
N GLN A 97 10.86 -19.56 3.88
CA GLN A 97 10.44 -18.69 2.78
C GLN A 97 10.41 -19.43 1.44
N GLU A 98 11.30 -20.40 1.25
CA GLU A 98 11.34 -21.28 0.08
C GLU A 98 10.09 -22.16 0.03
N ALA A 99 9.70 -22.78 1.15
CA ALA A 99 8.48 -23.58 1.21
C ALA A 99 7.20 -22.74 0.96
N ALA A 100 7.19 -21.49 1.43
CA ALA A 100 6.11 -20.56 1.11
C ALA A 100 6.11 -20.19 -0.38
N ALA A 101 7.28 -19.94 -0.96
CA ALA A 101 7.41 -19.55 -2.36
C ALA A 101 6.85 -20.62 -3.31
N ASP A 102 7.08 -21.90 -3.01
CA ASP A 102 6.57 -23.03 -3.79
C ASP A 102 5.04 -23.09 -3.85
N LYS A 103 4.33 -22.52 -2.85
CA LYS A 103 2.86 -22.48 -2.80
C LYS A 103 2.26 -21.21 -3.41
N ILE A 104 2.92 -20.06 -3.26
CA ILE A 104 2.31 -18.75 -3.56
C ILE A 104 2.38 -18.40 -5.06
N ARG A 105 3.51 -18.68 -5.73
CA ARG A 105 3.75 -18.28 -7.13
C ARG A 105 4.61 -19.31 -7.86
N ILE A 106 3.96 -20.21 -8.58
CA ILE A 106 4.61 -21.25 -9.39
C ILE A 106 5.01 -20.68 -10.78
N ASP A 107 4.49 -19.51 -11.15
CA ASP A 107 4.64 -18.87 -12.47
C ASP A 107 5.99 -18.17 -12.71
N ILE A 108 6.80 -17.97 -11.67
CA ILE A 108 8.09 -17.29 -11.76
C ILE A 108 9.18 -18.11 -11.06
N LEU A 109 10.41 -18.02 -11.57
CA LEU A 109 11.55 -18.70 -10.94
C LEU A 109 11.71 -18.28 -9.47
N LEU A 110 12.11 -19.23 -8.62
CA LEU A 110 12.24 -19.07 -7.16
C LEU A 110 12.92 -17.76 -6.71
N PRO A 111 14.05 -17.30 -7.31
CA PRO A 111 14.66 -16.02 -6.92
C PRO A 111 13.73 -14.81 -7.12
N GLY A 112 12.86 -14.87 -8.14
CA GLY A 112 11.82 -13.89 -8.42
C GLY A 112 10.75 -13.87 -7.34
N VAL A 113 10.19 -15.05 -7.00
CA VAL A 113 9.18 -15.21 -5.93
C VAL A 113 9.72 -14.67 -4.61
N LEU A 114 10.91 -15.10 -4.22
CA LEU A 114 11.51 -14.69 -2.94
C LEU A 114 11.70 -13.18 -2.87
N ARG A 115 12.18 -12.51 -3.92
CA ARG A 115 12.30 -11.04 -3.92
C ARG A 115 10.94 -10.35 -3.84
N TRP A 116 9.97 -10.84 -4.59
CA TRP A 116 8.60 -10.31 -4.64
C TRP A 116 7.90 -10.42 -3.27
N MET A 117 8.08 -11.56 -2.60
CA MET A 117 7.52 -11.87 -1.29
C MET A 117 8.23 -11.10 -0.17
N ARG A 118 9.57 -11.13 -0.12
CA ARG A 118 10.38 -10.39 0.88
C ARG A 118 10.05 -8.91 0.87
N ARG A 119 9.78 -8.32 -0.30
CA ARG A 119 9.36 -6.93 -0.41
C ARG A 119 8.01 -6.67 0.29
N ARG A 120 7.04 -7.57 0.15
CA ARG A 120 5.73 -7.44 0.82
C ARG A 120 5.88 -7.56 2.32
N VAL A 121 6.55 -8.61 2.77
CA VAL A 121 6.84 -8.86 4.19
C VAL A 121 7.52 -7.65 4.81
N PHE A 122 8.58 -7.12 4.18
CA PHE A 122 9.29 -5.94 4.69
C PHE A 122 8.38 -4.71 4.85
N LEU A 123 7.59 -4.39 3.83
CA LEU A 123 6.73 -3.20 3.83
C LEU A 123 5.60 -3.28 4.87
N VAL A 124 4.97 -4.45 4.97
CA VAL A 124 3.94 -4.67 5.99
C VAL A 124 4.55 -4.65 7.38
N LYS A 125 5.65 -5.37 7.64
CA LYS A 125 6.32 -5.36 8.95
C LYS A 125 6.68 -3.95 9.41
N ALA A 126 7.21 -3.12 8.50
CA ALA A 126 7.51 -1.73 8.82
C ALA A 126 6.25 -0.93 9.20
N SER A 127 5.13 -1.16 8.50
CA SER A 127 3.85 -0.52 8.83
C SER A 127 3.32 -0.98 10.19
N LEU A 128 3.36 -2.28 10.46
CA LEU A 128 2.90 -2.88 11.73
C LEU A 128 3.74 -2.38 12.91
N SER A 129 5.06 -2.27 12.77
CA SER A 129 5.93 -1.70 13.81
C SER A 129 5.54 -0.27 14.16
N MET A 130 5.30 0.59 13.15
CA MET A 130 4.85 1.95 13.40
C MET A 130 3.47 2.00 14.07
N LEU A 131 2.57 1.08 13.72
CA LEU A 131 1.24 1.03 14.33
C LEU A 131 1.26 0.64 15.80
N ILE A 132 2.16 -0.27 16.21
CA ILE A 132 2.37 -0.60 17.63
C ILE A 132 2.75 0.66 18.42
N GLU A 133 3.62 1.50 17.84
CA GLU A 133 4.05 2.76 18.45
C GLU A 133 2.93 3.82 18.47
N LEU A 134 2.08 3.88 17.43
CA LEU A 134 0.99 4.84 17.33
C LEU A 134 -0.21 4.48 18.22
N PHE A 135 -0.45 3.20 18.47
CA PHE A 135 -1.59 2.70 19.24
C PHE A 135 -1.16 1.78 20.40
N PRO A 136 -0.30 2.25 21.32
CA PRO A 136 0.30 1.39 22.35
C PRO A 136 -0.76 0.83 23.31
N GLY A 137 -1.88 1.50 23.53
CA GLY A 137 -2.96 0.99 24.38
C GLY A 137 -3.71 -0.21 23.77
N LEU A 138 -3.83 -0.27 22.45
CA LEU A 138 -4.55 -1.34 21.75
C LEU A 138 -3.60 -2.49 21.36
N LEU A 139 -2.37 -2.16 20.96
CA LEU A 139 -1.41 -3.08 20.37
C LEU A 139 -0.22 -3.41 21.29
N ALA A 140 -0.38 -3.18 22.60
CA ALA A 140 0.64 -3.50 23.59
C ALA A 140 1.06 -4.98 23.49
N GLY A 141 2.36 -5.23 23.32
CA GLY A 141 2.90 -6.59 23.24
C GLY A 141 2.64 -7.31 21.90
N CYS A 142 1.95 -6.69 20.95
CA CYS A 142 1.84 -7.24 19.60
C CYS A 142 3.22 -7.37 18.95
N LYS A 143 3.45 -8.50 18.28
CA LYS A 143 4.59 -8.64 17.36
C LYS A 143 4.21 -8.04 16.01
N PRO A 144 5.15 -7.44 15.25
CA PRO A 144 4.86 -6.87 13.93
C PRO A 144 4.74 -7.99 12.87
N ASN A 145 3.69 -8.81 12.99
CA ASN A 145 3.31 -9.88 12.07
C ASN A 145 1.79 -10.00 12.01
N ILE A 146 1.26 -10.63 10.96
CA ILE A 146 -0.19 -10.66 10.71
C ILE A 146 -0.90 -11.46 11.78
N LEU A 147 -0.40 -12.65 12.15
CA LEU A 147 -1.07 -13.52 13.12
C LEU A 147 -1.25 -12.87 14.50
N SER A 148 -0.25 -12.13 14.98
CA SER A 148 -0.32 -11.44 16.27
C SER A 148 -1.35 -10.32 16.25
N PHE A 149 -1.46 -9.57 15.15
CA PHE A 149 -2.47 -8.53 15.02
C PHE A 149 -3.86 -9.12 14.85
N ARG A 150 -3.98 -10.23 14.11
CA ARG A 150 -5.24 -10.95 13.91
C ARG A 150 -5.84 -11.36 15.24
N SER A 151 -5.02 -11.95 16.11
CA SER A 151 -5.46 -12.38 17.44
C SER A 151 -5.89 -11.24 18.36
N VAL A 152 -5.28 -10.05 18.23
CA VAL A 152 -5.60 -8.90 19.08
C VAL A 152 -6.82 -8.13 18.59
N LEU A 153 -6.99 -8.03 17.27
CA LEU A 153 -8.11 -7.31 16.67
C LEU A 153 -9.36 -8.18 16.50
N ASP A 154 -9.23 -9.50 16.58
CA ASP A 154 -10.31 -10.48 16.37
C ASP A 154 -11.03 -10.31 15.03
N VAL A 155 -10.23 -10.25 13.96
CA VAL A 155 -10.72 -10.08 12.58
C VAL A 155 -10.12 -11.13 11.67
N GLU A 156 -10.76 -11.41 10.54
CA GLU A 156 -10.21 -12.34 9.55
C GLU A 156 -9.01 -11.71 8.81
N TYR A 157 -9.18 -10.47 8.34
CA TYR A 157 -8.17 -9.71 7.59
C TYR A 157 -7.75 -8.45 8.33
N VAL A 158 -6.48 -8.40 8.71
CA VAL A 158 -5.87 -7.34 9.50
C VAL A 158 -5.60 -6.07 8.70
N LEU A 159 -5.07 -6.18 7.48
CA LEU A 159 -4.58 -5.02 6.73
C LEU A 159 -5.70 -4.04 6.31
N PRO A 160 -6.88 -4.50 5.83
CA PRO A 160 -8.01 -3.59 5.59
C PRO A 160 -8.47 -2.88 6.86
N GLU A 161 -8.58 -3.61 7.97
CA GLU A 161 -9.03 -3.06 9.26
C GLU A 161 -8.04 -2.05 9.83
N LEU A 162 -6.74 -2.36 9.79
CA LEU A 162 -5.71 -1.41 10.19
C LEU A 162 -5.71 -0.14 9.35
N ARG A 163 -6.07 -0.23 8.06
CA ARG A 163 -6.19 0.96 7.21
C ARG A 163 -7.36 1.84 7.63
N ILE A 164 -8.46 1.26 8.11
CA ILE A 164 -9.59 2.00 8.67
C ILE A 164 -9.18 2.64 10.01
N LEU A 165 -8.63 1.83 10.92
CA LEU A 165 -8.19 2.27 12.24
C LEU A 165 -7.15 3.40 12.16
N ALA A 166 -6.22 3.29 11.21
CA ALA A 166 -5.14 4.25 11.03
C ALA A 166 -5.47 5.39 10.07
N ASP A 167 -6.75 5.60 9.71
CA ASP A 167 -7.18 6.67 8.79
C ASP A 167 -6.52 8.03 9.11
N PRO A 168 -6.47 8.49 10.37
CA PRO A 168 -5.84 9.76 10.73
C PRO A 168 -4.33 9.80 10.43
N TYR A 169 -3.65 8.65 10.37
CA TYR A 169 -2.20 8.52 10.27
C TYR A 169 -1.72 8.02 8.89
N LEU A 170 -2.63 7.79 7.94
CA LEU A 170 -2.24 7.22 6.64
C LEU A 170 -1.21 8.07 5.91
N TYR A 171 -1.18 9.39 6.13
CA TYR A 171 -0.21 10.28 5.48
C TYR A 171 1.25 10.04 5.88
N ILE A 172 1.50 9.51 7.10
CA ILE A 172 2.84 9.16 7.58
C ILE A 172 3.18 7.68 7.41
N LEU A 173 2.16 6.80 7.39
CA LEU A 173 2.38 5.37 7.31
C LEU A 173 2.92 4.95 5.93
N PRO A 174 3.88 4.02 5.87
CA PRO A 174 4.38 3.49 4.61
C PRO A 174 3.30 2.65 3.91
N PRO A 175 3.44 2.39 2.59
CA PRO A 175 2.66 1.35 1.94
C PRO A 175 2.97 -0.03 2.58
N PRO A 176 2.01 -0.97 2.60
CA PRO A 176 0.75 -0.91 1.84
C PRO A 176 -0.40 -0.19 2.54
N LEU A 177 -0.26 0.16 3.82
CA LEU A 177 -1.36 0.76 4.58
C LEU A 177 -1.52 2.24 4.31
N GLY A 178 -0.42 3.00 4.20
CA GLY A 178 -0.47 4.45 4.07
C GLY A 178 0.06 5.03 2.77
N PHE A 179 0.11 6.36 2.75
CA PHE A 179 0.54 7.20 1.66
C PHE A 179 1.98 7.71 1.81
N GLY A 180 2.57 7.50 2.98
CA GLY A 180 3.89 7.99 3.37
C GLY A 180 5.05 7.38 2.57
N PRO A 181 6.28 7.81 2.88
CA PRO A 181 7.47 7.36 2.19
C PRO A 181 7.69 5.86 2.42
N ARG A 182 8.27 5.19 1.41
CA ARG A 182 8.72 3.81 1.59
C ARG A 182 9.88 3.77 2.59
N PRO A 183 9.90 2.80 3.53
CA PRO A 183 11.02 2.64 4.44
C PRO A 183 12.29 2.43 3.64
N ARG A 184 13.34 3.17 3.98
CA ARG A 184 14.66 2.94 3.39
C ARG A 184 15.19 1.61 3.89
N THR A 185 15.43 0.66 3.00
CA THR A 185 16.31 -0.45 3.31
C THR A 185 17.67 0.15 3.67
N LYS A 186 18.19 -0.14 4.88
CA LYS A 186 19.59 0.17 5.19
C LYS A 186 20.42 -0.43 4.05
N LYS A 187 21.07 0.41 3.24
CA LYS A 187 22.03 -0.07 2.26
C LYS A 187 23.09 -0.79 3.08
N LEU A 188 23.12 -2.13 3.05
CA LEU A 188 24.39 -2.82 3.29
C LEU A 188 25.38 -2.12 2.37
N LYS A 189 26.50 -1.65 2.92
CA LYS A 189 27.58 -1.03 2.15
C LYS A 189 27.76 -1.87 0.90
N LYS A 190 27.69 -1.25 -0.29
CA LYS A 190 27.94 -1.95 -1.55
C LYS A 190 29.31 -2.61 -1.41
N ASN A 191 29.37 -3.92 -1.22
CA ASN A 191 30.61 -4.63 -1.48
C ASN A 191 30.91 -4.39 -2.96
N HIS A 192 32.13 -3.96 -3.25
CA HIS A 192 32.63 -3.50 -4.55
C HIS A 192 32.61 -4.54 -5.69
N PHE A 193 31.80 -5.60 -5.58
CA PHE A 193 31.68 -6.70 -6.56
C PHE A 193 30.57 -6.48 -7.59
N GLN A 194 30.25 -5.23 -7.96
CA GLN A 194 29.51 -4.99 -9.20
C GLN A 194 30.48 -5.19 -10.35
N HIS A 195 30.35 -6.30 -11.08
CA HIS A 195 31.09 -6.51 -12.32
C HIS A 195 30.77 -5.37 -13.29
N LYS A 196 31.81 -4.76 -13.88
CA LYS A 196 31.64 -3.80 -14.98
C LYS A 196 31.02 -4.55 -16.15
N THR A 197 29.92 -4.02 -16.70
CA THR A 197 29.37 -4.48 -17.98
C THR A 197 30.49 -4.38 -19.01
N GLY A 198 30.89 -5.52 -19.59
CA GLY A 198 31.84 -5.54 -20.71
C GLY A 198 31.22 -4.89 -21.93
N THR A 199 32.05 -4.22 -22.73
CA THR A 199 31.64 -3.66 -24.03
C THR A 199 31.13 -4.79 -24.93
N ASP A 200 30.04 -4.56 -25.64
CA ASP A 200 29.55 -5.52 -26.64
C ASP A 200 30.65 -5.78 -27.69
N PRO A 201 30.86 -7.04 -28.12
CA PRO A 201 31.87 -7.36 -29.11
C PRO A 201 31.51 -6.75 -30.48
N PRO A 202 32.52 -6.34 -31.29
CA PRO A 202 32.28 -5.77 -32.61
C PRO A 202 31.71 -6.82 -33.58
N SER A 203 30.84 -6.33 -34.47
CA SER A 203 30.17 -7.08 -35.55
C SER A 203 31.13 -7.64 -36.59
#